data_AF-A0A1H9Y100-F1
#
_entry.id   AF-A0A1H9Y100-F1
#
_cell.length_a   1.000
_cell.length_b   1.000
_cell.length_c   1.000
_cell.angle_alpha   90.00
_cell.angle_beta   90.00
_cell.angle_gamma   90.00
#
_symmetry.space_group_name_H-M   'P 1'
#
loop_
_entity.id
_entity.type
_entity.pdbx_description
1 polymer ?
#
loop_
_entity_poly.entity_id
_entity_poly.type
_entity_poly.pdbx_seq_one_letter_code
_entity_poly.pdbx_strand_id
1 'polypeptide(L)'
;MTSKPTRIELPFGWVLSHSERSVNQVAYPEARERNGFQGYAAPPRENRQRSENMESENFVLHIAICENDQIIQDMLSSYAVSFSTELGLSVNVHQFTTMPLNPQAFISRCSYMNLIIISTEFDKRETSLWARLLNKNKTLPVILVSDGKPVIEHSQPLIGIIKIPVACERFRILFHRAVGQLLCQRQIKKRHLDNQ
;
A
#
# COMPACT_ATOMS: atom_id res chain seq x y z
N MET A 1 49.94 -18.79 -6.26
CA MET A 1 49.44 -17.45 -6.61
C MET A 1 47.94 -17.45 -6.36
N THR A 2 47.52 -16.95 -5.20
CA THR A 2 46.14 -17.02 -4.70
C THR A 2 45.43 -15.70 -4.99
N SER A 3 44.39 -15.73 -5.81
CA SER A 3 43.53 -14.58 -6.10
C SER A 3 42.76 -14.17 -4.85
N LYS A 4 42.90 -12.89 -4.44
CA LYS A 4 42.14 -12.29 -3.35
C LYS A 4 40.66 -12.14 -3.75
N PRO A 5 39.71 -12.36 -2.84
CA PRO A 5 38.30 -12.10 -3.13
C PRO A 5 38.02 -10.60 -3.17
N THR A 6 37.36 -10.16 -4.24
CA THR A 6 36.84 -8.80 -4.41
C THR A 6 35.68 -8.59 -3.45
N ARG A 7 35.83 -7.64 -2.52
CA ARG A 7 34.77 -7.21 -1.58
C ARG A 7 33.82 -6.28 -2.33
N ILE A 8 32.55 -6.67 -2.45
CA ILE A 8 31.47 -5.78 -2.90
C ILE A 8 30.93 -5.09 -1.65
N GLU A 9 31.07 -3.77 -1.56
CA GLU A 9 30.50 -2.96 -0.49
C GLU A 9 29.07 -2.56 -0.89
N LEU A 10 28.08 -3.06 -0.14
CA LEU A 10 26.69 -2.60 -0.22
C LEU A 10 26.54 -1.36 0.69
N PRO A 11 25.96 -0.25 0.22
CA PRO A 11 25.59 0.85 1.10
C PRO A 11 24.35 0.41 1.89
N PHE A 12 24.21 0.91 3.12
CA PHE A 12 23.16 0.59 4.10
C PHE A 12 23.46 -0.63 4.97
N GLY A 13 24.36 -0.37 5.92
CA GLY A 13 24.47 -1.16 7.14
C GLY A 13 23.23 -1.00 8.00
N TRP A 14 22.48 -2.09 8.17
CA TRP A 14 21.74 -2.36 9.39
C TRP A 14 22.31 -3.64 9.98
N VAL A 15 23.25 -3.46 10.91
CA VAL A 15 23.62 -4.53 11.84
C VAL A 15 22.48 -4.62 12.85
N LEU A 16 21.74 -5.73 12.82
CA LEU A 16 20.83 -6.08 13.90
C LEU A 16 21.68 -6.54 15.09
N SER A 17 21.95 -5.66 16.06
CA SER A 17 22.43 -6.10 17.37
C SER A 17 21.26 -6.16 18.34
N HIS A 18 20.88 -7.37 18.74
CA HIS A 18 20.11 -7.57 19.95
C HIS A 18 21.01 -7.29 21.17
N SER A 19 20.63 -6.35 22.03
CA SER A 19 21.00 -6.40 23.44
C SER A 19 19.96 -5.72 24.32
N GLU A 20 19.61 -6.41 25.40
CA GLU A 20 18.65 -6.05 26.42
C GLU A 20 19.08 -4.84 27.26
N ARG A 21 18.06 -4.07 27.72
CA ARG A 21 18.02 -3.14 28.87
C ARG A 21 19.20 -2.16 29.08
N SER A 22 18.92 -0.87 28.98
CA SER A 22 18.93 0.04 30.15
C SER A 22 18.57 1.49 29.75
N VAL A 23 17.93 2.17 30.69
CA VAL A 23 17.48 3.56 30.66
C VAL A 23 18.68 4.51 30.57
N ASN A 24 18.61 5.52 29.70
CA ASN A 24 19.08 6.87 30.03
C ASN A 24 18.39 7.93 29.19
N GLN A 25 17.84 8.92 29.90
CA GLN A 25 17.24 10.15 29.40
C GLN A 25 18.21 10.88 28.46
N VAL A 26 17.71 11.34 27.32
CA VAL A 26 18.37 12.39 26.54
C VAL A 26 17.47 13.62 26.61
N ALA A 27 17.95 14.63 27.32
CA ALA A 27 17.33 15.94 27.45
C ALA A 27 17.36 16.67 26.10
N TYR A 28 16.23 17.22 25.66
CA TYR A 28 16.17 18.14 24.55
C TYR A 28 16.55 19.56 25.02
N PRO A 29 17.34 20.32 24.25
CA PRO A 29 17.72 21.67 24.62
C PRO A 29 16.50 22.62 24.58
N GLU A 30 16.41 23.46 25.62
CA GLU A 30 15.42 24.53 25.78
C GLU A 30 15.45 25.49 24.58
N ALA A 31 14.37 25.51 23.81
CA ALA A 31 14.11 26.57 22.84
C ALA A 31 13.38 27.71 23.55
N ARG A 32 14.13 28.79 23.81
CA ARG A 32 13.65 30.08 24.32
C ARG A 32 12.45 30.60 23.53
N GLU A 33 11.41 30.96 24.29
CA GLU A 33 10.29 31.82 23.87
C GLU A 33 10.78 33.20 23.42
N ARG A 34 10.34 33.64 22.23
CA ARG A 34 10.07 35.06 21.94
C ARG A 34 8.89 35.19 20.97
N ASN A 35 7.72 35.38 21.58
CA ASN A 35 6.61 36.25 21.21
C ASN A 35 6.28 36.49 19.73
N GLY A 36 5.12 35.98 19.34
CA GLY A 36 4.22 36.63 18.39
C GLY A 36 4.10 35.94 17.04
N PHE A 37 3.17 34.99 16.91
CA PHE A 37 2.03 35.10 15.99
C PHE A 37 1.12 33.86 16.13
N GLN A 38 -0.18 34.14 16.16
CA GLN A 38 -1.32 33.23 16.22
C GLN A 38 -1.25 32.05 15.23
N GLY A 39 -1.78 30.89 15.66
CA GLY A 39 -2.56 30.07 14.75
C GLY A 39 -2.16 28.60 14.56
N TYR A 40 -1.69 27.88 15.57
CA TYR A 40 -1.81 26.42 15.57
C TYR A 40 -2.21 25.94 16.96
N ALA A 41 -3.51 25.74 17.16
CA ALA A 41 -3.99 24.96 18.29
C ALA A 41 -3.48 23.52 18.12
N ALA A 42 -2.42 23.16 18.84
CA ALA A 42 -2.10 21.77 19.07
C ALA A 42 -3.36 21.13 19.71
N PRO A 43 -3.84 19.97 19.22
CA PRO A 43 -5.01 19.37 19.82
C PRO A 43 -4.71 19.07 21.29
N PRO A 44 -5.68 19.29 22.20
CA PRO A 44 -5.49 19.07 23.63
C PRO A 44 -4.97 17.64 23.85
N ARG A 45 -3.89 17.53 24.63
CA ARG A 45 -3.21 16.26 24.93
C ARG A 45 -3.96 15.38 25.93
N GLU A 46 -5.13 15.81 26.38
CA GLU A 46 -6.00 15.08 27.29
C GLU A 46 -7.14 14.45 26.48
N ASN A 47 -7.33 13.14 26.63
CA ASN A 47 -8.19 12.25 25.83
C ASN A 47 -7.57 11.61 24.59
N ARG A 48 -6.27 11.26 24.63
CA ARG A 48 -5.86 9.99 23.99
C ARG A 48 -6.32 8.83 24.85
N GLN A 49 -7.63 8.63 24.97
CA GLN A 49 -8.12 7.26 25.09
C GLN A 49 -7.73 6.59 23.78
N ARG A 50 -6.55 5.97 23.77
CA ARG A 50 -6.28 4.89 22.83
C ARG A 50 -7.50 3.99 22.94
N SER A 51 -8.22 3.82 21.84
CA SER A 51 -9.16 2.72 21.72
C SER A 51 -8.35 1.44 21.94
N GLU A 52 -8.40 0.92 23.16
CA GLU A 52 -7.79 -0.36 23.55
C GLU A 52 -8.51 -1.54 22.87
N ASN A 53 -9.56 -1.28 22.08
CA ASN A 53 -10.43 -2.30 21.49
C ASN A 53 -10.25 -2.50 19.98
N MET A 54 -9.09 -2.11 19.41
CA MET A 54 -8.67 -2.70 18.13
C MET A 54 -7.74 -3.90 18.38
N GLU A 55 -8.20 -4.84 19.20
CA GLU A 55 -7.84 -6.25 18.95
C GLU A 55 -8.44 -6.60 17.59
N SER A 56 -7.64 -6.38 16.54
CA SER A 56 -8.05 -6.63 15.17
C SER A 56 -8.19 -8.14 14.99
N GLU A 57 -9.38 -8.60 14.61
CA GLU A 57 -9.52 -9.78 13.76
C GLU A 57 -8.36 -9.77 12.76
N ASN A 58 -7.65 -10.89 12.61
CA ASN A 58 -6.50 -11.01 11.72
C ASN A 58 -6.89 -10.59 10.30
N PHE A 59 -6.69 -9.30 9.98
CA PHE A 59 -7.09 -8.75 8.68
C PHE A 59 -6.03 -9.18 7.67
N VAL A 60 -6.43 -10.08 6.79
CA VAL A 60 -5.61 -10.50 5.64
C VAL A 60 -5.93 -9.61 4.45
N LEU A 61 -4.93 -8.91 3.96
CA LEU A 61 -4.99 -8.07 2.78
C LEU A 61 -4.76 -8.93 1.53
N HIS A 62 -5.82 -9.18 0.77
CA HIS A 62 -5.76 -9.87 -0.51
C HIS A 62 -5.50 -8.87 -1.65
N ILE A 63 -4.38 -9.03 -2.36
CA ILE A 63 -3.95 -8.15 -3.44
C ILE A 63 -3.91 -8.94 -4.74
N ALA A 64 -4.49 -8.42 -5.81
CA ALA A 64 -4.28 -8.94 -7.16
C ALA A 64 -3.32 -8.04 -7.93
N ILE A 65 -2.27 -8.62 -8.52
CA ILE A 65 -1.31 -7.93 -9.39
C ILE A 65 -1.44 -8.49 -10.80
N CYS A 66 -1.93 -7.66 -11.71
CA CYS A 66 -2.27 -8.02 -13.08
C CYS A 66 -1.32 -7.29 -14.03
N GLU A 67 -0.22 -7.94 -14.37
CA GLU A 67 0.88 -7.37 -15.14
C GLU A 67 1.49 -8.46 -16.01
N ASN A 68 1.72 -8.15 -17.28
CA ASN A 68 2.23 -9.11 -18.26
C ASN A 68 3.75 -9.31 -18.13
N ASP A 69 4.46 -8.31 -17.59
CA ASP A 69 5.90 -8.39 -17.35
C ASP A 69 6.19 -9.00 -15.96
N GLN A 70 6.85 -10.16 -15.93
CA GLN A 70 7.18 -10.88 -14.70
C GLN A 70 8.10 -10.07 -13.77
N ILE A 71 9.04 -9.30 -14.32
CA ILE A 71 9.98 -8.51 -13.53
C ILE A 71 9.23 -7.41 -12.78
N ILE A 72 8.31 -6.74 -13.47
CA ILE A 72 7.47 -5.70 -12.85
C ILE A 72 6.54 -6.33 -11.81
N GLN A 73 5.96 -7.49 -12.11
CA GLN A 73 5.08 -8.20 -11.19
C GLN A 73 5.78 -8.64 -9.90
N ASP A 74 6.98 -9.20 -10.00
CA ASP A 74 7.78 -9.62 -8.84
C ASP A 74 8.22 -8.43 -8.00
N MET A 75 8.60 -7.33 -8.64
CA MET A 75 8.93 -6.07 -7.97
C MET A 75 7.74 -5.52 -7.18
N LEU A 76 6.57 -5.41 -7.81
CA LEU A 76 5.35 -4.94 -7.17
C LEU A 76 4.92 -5.86 -6.01
N SER A 77 5.10 -7.17 -6.17
CA SER A 77 4.81 -8.16 -5.13
C SER A 77 5.73 -7.98 -3.93
N SER A 78 7.04 -7.83 -4.18
CA SER A 78 8.04 -7.57 -3.15
C SER A 78 7.74 -6.30 -2.37
N TYR A 79 7.42 -5.20 -3.06
CA TYR A 79 7.02 -3.96 -2.41
C TYR A 79 5.72 -4.10 -1.61
N ALA A 80 4.70 -4.77 -2.16
CA ALA A 80 3.43 -4.96 -1.47
C ALA A 80 3.60 -5.77 -0.18
N VAL A 81 4.45 -6.80 -0.19
CA VAL A 81 4.80 -7.58 1.00
C VAL A 81 5.53 -6.71 2.00
N SER A 82 6.60 -6.03 1.59
CA SER A 82 7.40 -5.16 2.47
C SER A 82 6.54 -4.11 3.17
N PHE A 83 5.72 -3.37 2.42
CA PHE A 83 4.87 -2.31 2.98
C PHE A 83 3.72 -2.87 3.82
N SER A 84 3.21 -4.06 3.51
CA SER A 84 2.23 -4.72 4.38
C SER A 84 2.85 -5.08 5.72
N THR A 85 4.07 -5.61 5.73
CA THR A 85 4.83 -5.92 6.95
C THR A 85 5.11 -4.67 7.77
N GLU A 86 5.49 -3.55 7.13
CA GLU A 86 5.67 -2.26 7.82
C GLU A 86 4.40 -1.79 8.53
N LEU A 87 3.23 -2.06 7.96
CA LEU A 87 1.92 -1.73 8.53
C LEU A 87 1.39 -2.79 9.51
N GLY A 88 2.13 -3.88 9.74
CA GLY A 88 1.70 -4.99 10.61
C GLY A 88 0.53 -5.81 10.04
N LEU A 89 0.38 -5.85 8.72
CA LEU A 89 -0.71 -6.56 8.04
C LEU A 89 -0.26 -7.91 7.47
N SER A 90 -1.12 -8.92 7.61
CA SER A 90 -0.97 -10.16 6.84
C SER A 90 -1.41 -9.90 5.40
N VAL A 91 -0.65 -10.40 4.42
CA VAL A 91 -0.92 -10.15 2.99
C VAL A 91 -0.90 -11.45 2.21
N ASN A 92 -1.81 -11.57 1.25
CA ASN A 92 -1.82 -12.63 0.25
C ASN A 92 -1.82 -11.99 -1.14
N VAL A 93 -0.76 -12.24 -1.91
CA VAL A 93 -0.56 -11.65 -3.24
C VAL A 93 -0.90 -12.69 -4.30
N HIS A 94 -1.87 -12.36 -5.15
CA HIS A 94 -2.26 -13.15 -6.30
C HIS A 94 -1.74 -12.51 -7.58
N GLN A 95 -0.83 -13.20 -8.25
CA GLN A 95 -0.23 -12.76 -9.49
C GLN A 95 -1.01 -13.29 -10.71
N PHE A 96 -1.23 -12.41 -11.69
CA PHE A 96 -1.84 -12.74 -12.97
C PHE A 96 -0.93 -12.19 -14.09
N THR A 97 -0.24 -13.10 -14.78
CA THR A 97 0.71 -12.78 -15.87
C THR A 97 0.05 -12.70 -17.25
N THR A 98 -1.15 -13.26 -17.38
CA THR A 98 -1.91 -13.26 -18.63
C THR A 98 -3.38 -13.05 -18.34
N MET A 99 -4.04 -12.34 -19.25
CA MET A 99 -5.48 -12.14 -19.18
C MET A 99 -6.20 -13.49 -19.28
N PRO A 100 -7.07 -13.87 -18.32
CA PRO A 100 -7.80 -15.11 -18.41
C PRO A 100 -8.72 -15.14 -19.63
N LEU A 101 -8.84 -16.31 -20.27
CA LEU A 101 -9.70 -16.54 -21.44
C LEU A 101 -11.16 -16.13 -21.21
N ASN A 102 -11.61 -16.15 -19.95
CA ASN A 102 -12.94 -15.69 -19.54
C ASN A 102 -12.83 -14.43 -18.66
N PRO A 103 -13.07 -13.23 -19.20
CA PRO A 103 -13.03 -11.97 -18.44
C PRO A 103 -14.03 -11.91 -17.28
N GLN A 104 -15.19 -12.57 -17.38
CA GLN A 104 -16.18 -12.58 -16.30
C GLN A 104 -15.68 -13.41 -15.12
N ALA A 105 -15.05 -14.56 -15.38
CA ALA A 105 -14.45 -15.38 -14.32
C ALA A 105 -13.32 -14.62 -13.60
N PHE A 106 -12.52 -13.85 -14.34
CA PHE A 106 -11.52 -12.96 -13.75
C PHE A 106 -12.15 -11.90 -12.84
N ILE A 107 -13.16 -11.18 -13.33
CA ILE A 107 -13.90 -10.18 -12.55
C ILE A 107 -14.46 -10.77 -11.25
N SER A 108 -15.03 -11.99 -11.31
CA SER A 108 -15.54 -12.70 -10.13
C SER A 108 -14.44 -13.14 -9.15
N ARG A 109 -13.22 -13.44 -9.62
CA ARG A 109 -12.09 -13.69 -8.70
C ARG A 109 -11.63 -12.40 -8.04
N CYS A 110 -11.57 -11.32 -8.81
CA CYS A 110 -11.17 -9.99 -8.37
C CYS A 110 -12.15 -9.37 -7.36
N SER A 111 -13.43 -9.79 -7.32
CA SER A 111 -14.40 -9.23 -6.38
C SER A 111 -14.11 -9.53 -4.90
N TYR A 112 -13.30 -10.55 -4.62
CA TYR A 112 -12.86 -10.89 -3.26
C TYR A 112 -11.55 -10.20 -2.86
N MET A 113 -10.90 -9.52 -3.80
CA MET A 113 -9.65 -8.81 -3.52
C MET A 113 -9.93 -7.53 -2.75
N ASN A 114 -8.98 -7.14 -1.90
CA ASN A 114 -9.04 -5.86 -1.21
C ASN A 114 -8.38 -4.74 -2.03
N LEU A 115 -7.37 -5.07 -2.84
CA LEU A 115 -6.66 -4.13 -3.71
C LEU A 115 -6.35 -4.79 -5.05
N ILE A 116 -6.53 -4.05 -6.15
CA ILE A 116 -6.10 -4.47 -7.47
C ILE A 116 -5.03 -3.51 -7.98
N ILE A 117 -3.90 -4.07 -8.41
CA ILE A 117 -2.86 -3.38 -9.16
C ILE A 117 -2.92 -3.95 -10.57
N ILE A 118 -3.21 -3.13 -11.57
CA ILE A 118 -3.41 -3.60 -12.95
C ILE A 118 -2.70 -2.71 -13.96
N SER A 119 -1.98 -3.36 -14.87
CA SER A 119 -1.33 -2.72 -16.01
C SER A 119 -2.36 -2.27 -17.04
N THR A 120 -2.19 -1.08 -17.61
CA THR A 120 -3.02 -0.60 -18.73
C THR A 120 -2.90 -1.50 -19.95
N GLU A 121 -1.77 -2.20 -20.10
CA GLU A 121 -1.50 -3.12 -21.19
C GLU A 121 -1.84 -4.57 -20.85
N PHE A 122 -2.37 -4.85 -19.65
CA PHE A 122 -2.74 -6.21 -19.22
C PHE A 122 -3.83 -6.80 -20.13
N ASP A 123 -4.83 -5.98 -20.49
CA ASP A 123 -5.84 -6.34 -21.48
C ASP A 123 -5.58 -5.62 -22.81
N LYS A 124 -4.86 -6.31 -23.71
CA LYS A 124 -4.55 -5.79 -25.06
C LYS A 124 -5.77 -5.73 -25.98
N ARG A 125 -6.88 -6.38 -25.63
CA ARG A 125 -8.07 -6.53 -26.50
C ARG A 125 -9.19 -5.57 -26.11
N GLU A 126 -9.29 -5.23 -24.82
CA GLU A 126 -10.26 -4.27 -24.32
C GLU A 126 -9.56 -3.24 -23.43
N THR A 127 -9.63 -1.96 -23.84
CA THR A 127 -9.25 -0.81 -23.01
C THR A 127 -10.07 -0.65 -21.72
N SER A 128 -10.97 -1.60 -21.39
CA SER A 128 -12.05 -1.41 -20.43
C SER A 128 -12.09 -2.40 -19.26
N LEU A 129 -11.22 -3.40 -19.15
CA LEU A 129 -11.33 -4.41 -18.08
C LEU A 129 -11.30 -3.79 -16.68
N TRP A 130 -10.34 -2.91 -16.44
CA TRP A 130 -10.24 -2.18 -15.18
C TRP A 130 -11.45 -1.25 -15.00
N ALA A 131 -11.94 -0.60 -16.05
CA ALA A 131 -13.16 0.20 -15.98
C ALA A 131 -14.41 -0.65 -15.65
N ARG A 132 -14.50 -1.88 -16.18
CA ARG A 132 -15.56 -2.85 -15.87
C ARG A 132 -15.47 -3.33 -14.41
N LEU A 133 -14.26 -3.54 -13.89
CA LEU A 133 -14.03 -3.84 -12.48
C LEU A 133 -14.51 -2.69 -11.58
N LEU A 134 -14.13 -1.46 -11.89
CA LEU A 134 -14.56 -0.25 -11.16
C LEU A 134 -16.10 -0.09 -11.20
N ASN A 135 -16.72 -0.36 -12.35
CA ASN A 135 -18.18 -0.29 -12.51
C ASN A 135 -18.93 -1.32 -11.66
N LYS A 136 -18.38 -2.55 -11.51
CA LYS A 136 -18.99 -3.57 -10.66
C LYS A 136 -18.72 -3.35 -9.17
N ASN A 137 -17.56 -2.79 -8.81
CA ASN A 137 -17.21 -2.53 -7.42
C ASN A 137 -16.62 -1.14 -7.25
N LYS A 138 -17.50 -0.16 -7.00
CA LYS A 138 -17.13 1.25 -6.79
C LYS A 138 -16.35 1.51 -5.51
N THR A 139 -16.16 0.51 -4.66
CA THR A 139 -15.41 0.64 -3.40
C THR A 139 -14.02 0.02 -3.47
N LEU A 140 -13.75 -0.77 -4.51
CA LEU A 140 -12.50 -1.50 -4.68
C LEU A 140 -11.37 -0.55 -5.09
N PRO A 141 -10.36 -0.33 -4.25
CA PRO A 141 -9.22 0.49 -4.62
C PRO A 141 -8.44 -0.17 -5.75
N VAL A 142 -8.16 0.62 -6.79
CA VAL A 142 -7.37 0.19 -7.95
C VAL A 142 -6.18 1.12 -8.13
N ILE A 143 -5.00 0.53 -8.35
CA ILE A 143 -3.78 1.22 -8.76
C ILE A 143 -3.47 0.81 -10.19
N LEU A 144 -3.32 1.78 -11.09
CA LEU A 144 -2.96 1.51 -12.47
C LEU A 144 -1.45 1.57 -12.66
N VAL A 145 -0.91 0.63 -13.42
CA VAL A 145 0.48 0.64 -13.90
C VAL A 145 0.45 0.99 -15.38
N SER A 146 1.23 1.97 -15.81
CA SER A 146 1.22 2.48 -17.18
C SER A 146 2.63 2.72 -17.70
N ASP A 147 2.85 2.43 -18.98
CA ASP A 147 4.08 2.71 -19.72
C ASP A 147 4.21 4.18 -20.16
N GLY A 148 3.26 5.05 -19.79
CA GLY A 148 3.29 6.48 -20.09
C GLY A 148 2.25 6.94 -21.12
N LYS A 149 1.42 6.03 -21.64
CA LYS A 149 0.24 6.42 -22.43
C LYS A 149 -0.73 7.24 -21.58
N PRO A 150 -1.36 8.29 -22.14
CA PRO A 150 -2.34 9.09 -21.42
C PRO A 150 -3.53 8.21 -21.04
N VAL A 151 -3.69 7.95 -19.74
CA VAL A 151 -4.87 7.30 -19.19
C VAL A 151 -5.85 8.41 -18.83
N ILE A 152 -7.06 8.34 -19.40
CA ILE A 152 -8.15 9.22 -18.97
C ILE A 152 -8.48 8.82 -17.53
N GLU A 153 -8.24 9.73 -16.59
CA GLU A 153 -8.60 9.51 -15.18
C GLU A 153 -10.11 9.37 -15.10
N HIS A 154 -10.59 8.13 -15.02
CA HIS A 154 -11.96 7.87 -14.64
C HIS A 154 -12.12 8.20 -13.15
N SER A 155 -13.24 8.84 -12.82
CA SER A 155 -13.63 9.11 -11.44
C SER A 155 -13.65 7.83 -10.61
N GLN A 156 -13.47 7.99 -9.28
CA GLN A 156 -13.33 6.96 -8.24
C GLN A 156 -13.98 5.60 -8.54
N PRO A 157 -13.36 4.45 -8.14
CA PRO A 157 -12.36 4.28 -7.06
C PRO A 157 -10.88 4.13 -7.46
N LEU A 158 -10.44 4.76 -8.55
CA LEU A 158 -9.02 4.85 -8.90
C LEU A 158 -8.21 5.55 -7.79
N ILE A 159 -7.22 4.87 -7.21
CA ILE A 159 -6.30 5.42 -6.19
C ILE A 159 -5.23 6.31 -6.83
N GLY A 160 -4.73 5.87 -7.98
CA GLY A 160 -3.76 6.61 -8.77
C GLY A 160 -3.06 5.75 -9.80
N ILE A 161 -2.18 6.40 -10.55
CA ILE A 161 -1.39 5.79 -11.63
C ILE A 161 0.09 5.79 -11.24
N ILE A 162 0.76 4.70 -11.59
CA ILE A 162 2.20 4.47 -11.48
C ILE A 162 2.74 4.32 -12.88
N LYS A 163 3.80 5.08 -13.18
CA LYS A 163 4.49 4.99 -14.46
C LYS A 163 5.61 3.96 -14.37
N ILE A 164 5.89 3.28 -15.48
CA ILE A 164 7.07 2.45 -15.67
C ILE A 164 8.22 3.37 -16.16
N PRO A 165 9.43 3.30 -15.57
CA PRO A 165 9.86 2.41 -14.50
C PRO A 165 9.20 2.74 -13.15
N VAL A 166 8.81 1.69 -12.40
CA VAL A 166 8.08 1.84 -11.14
C VAL A 166 8.98 2.43 -10.06
N ALA A 167 8.67 3.66 -9.64
CA ALA A 167 9.34 4.29 -8.51
C ALA A 167 8.77 3.76 -7.17
N CYS A 168 9.64 3.17 -6.34
CA CYS A 168 9.29 2.58 -5.04
C CYS A 168 8.44 3.53 -4.15
N GLU A 169 8.91 4.76 -3.94
CA GLU A 169 8.22 5.75 -3.10
C GLU A 169 6.83 6.13 -3.65
N ARG A 170 6.70 6.18 -4.98
CA ARG A 170 5.40 6.45 -5.60
C ARG A 170 4.43 5.30 -5.36
N PHE A 171 4.89 4.06 -5.49
CA PHE A 171 4.07 2.89 -5.16
C PHE A 171 3.69 2.88 -3.68
N ARG A 172 4.64 3.19 -2.78
CA ARG A 172 4.40 3.25 -1.33
C ARG A 172 3.27 4.21 -0.96
N ILE A 173 3.30 5.44 -1.50
CA ILE A 173 2.26 6.45 -1.24
C ILE A 173 0.88 5.95 -1.67
N LEU A 174 0.78 5.38 -2.87
CA LEU A 174 -0.50 4.87 -3.40
C LEU A 174 -0.98 3.63 -2.63
N PHE A 175 -0.06 2.75 -2.25
CA PHE A 175 -0.35 1.58 -1.43
C PHE A 175 -0.89 1.98 -0.06
N HIS A 176 -0.21 2.89 0.67
CA HIS A 176 -0.70 3.39 1.97
C HIS A 176 -2.05 4.10 1.85
N ARG A 177 -2.27 4.87 0.76
CA ARG A 177 -3.57 5.50 0.49
C ARG A 177 -4.68 4.46 0.30
N ALA A 178 -4.41 3.40 -0.46
CA ALA A 178 -5.36 2.30 -0.67
C ALA A 178 -5.69 1.56 0.64
N VAL A 179 -4.67 1.20 1.42
CA VAL A 179 -4.85 0.54 2.72
C VAL A 179 -5.61 1.43 3.70
N GLY A 180 -5.26 2.72 3.79
CA GLY A 180 -5.98 3.68 4.63
C GLY A 180 -7.46 3.77 4.27
N GLN A 181 -7.79 3.83 2.98
CA GLN A 181 -9.18 3.82 2.51
C GLN A 181 -9.92 2.55 2.95
N LEU A 182 -9.31 1.37 2.82
CA LEU A 182 -9.91 0.10 3.22
C LEU A 182 -10.18 0.02 4.73
N LEU A 183 -9.21 0.44 5.55
CA LEU A 183 -9.34 0.42 7.01
C LEU A 183 -10.42 1.40 7.48
N CYS A 184 -10.47 2.60 6.91
CA CYS A 184 -11.53 3.57 7.19
C CYS A 184 -12.93 3.02 6.84
N GLN A 185 -13.09 2.41 5.66
CA GLN A 185 -14.35 1.78 5.26
C GLN A 185 -14.78 0.65 6.21
N ARG A 186 -13.82 -0.16 6.67
CA ARG A 186 -14.07 -1.22 7.66
C ARG A 186 -14.55 -0.65 9.00
N GLN A 187 -13.87 0.39 9.51
CA GLN A 187 -14.26 1.04 10.77
C GLN A 187 -15.67 1.65 10.69
N ILE A 188 -16.01 2.31 9.58
CA ILE A 188 -17.35 2.86 9.36
C ILE A 188 -18.40 1.74 9.37
N LYS A 189 -18.17 0.64 8.64
CA LYS A 189 -19.07 -0.51 8.61
C LYS A 189 -19.26 -1.13 9.99
N LYS A 190 -18.19 -1.31 10.76
CA LYS A 190 -18.25 -1.85 12.12
C LYS A 190 -19.12 -0.97 13.03
N ARG A 191 -18.91 0.35 13.02
CA ARG A 191 -19.74 1.29 13.79
C ARG A 191 -21.22 1.25 13.41
N HIS A 192 -21.56 1.00 12.14
CA HIS A 192 -22.96 0.86 11.75
C HIS A 192 -23.60 -0.44 12.27
N LEU A 193 -22.83 -1.53 12.32
CA LEU A 193 -23.31 -2.80 12.86
C LEU A 193 -23.50 -2.74 14.37
N ASP A 194 -22.62 -2.04 15.09
CA ASP A 194 -22.68 -1.91 16.55
C ASP A 194 -23.84 -0.99 17.03
N ASN A 195 -24.46 -0.22 16.12
CA ASN A 195 -25.57 0.70 16.42
C ASN A 195 -26.96 0.17 15.99
N GLN A 196 -27.06 -1.08 15.55
CA GLN A 196 -28.31 -1.78 15.23
C GLN A 196 -28.66 -2.78 16.32
#